data_AF-A0A2V6NRZ0-F1
#
_entry.id   AF-A0A2V6NRZ0-F1
#
_cell.length_a   1.000
_cell.length_b   1.000
_cell.length_c   1.000
_cell.angle_alpha   90.00
_cell.angle_beta   90.00
_cell.angle_gamma   90.00
#
_symmetry.space_group_name_H-M   'P 1'
#
loop_
_entity.id
_entity.type
_entity.pdbx_description
1 polymer ?
#
loop_
_entity_poly.entity_id
_entity_poly.type
_entity_poly.pdbx_seq_one_letter_code
_entity_poly.pdbx_strand_id
1 'polypeptide(L)'
;MIPKPGSAATRARRSRSGDPGPRRRLPSASSPRRSSLARTRGRASCRRSHRAVTPLILPIFPLPDLTFFPHTLLPLHIFEARYRAMVTDVLPRDKRLALVGLKPGYEQSYAGKPPVYPVAGVGEIVKWERLANGRYNILLRGDARARIEREVPTDTLYRVVAARRLDETPPTRDVGPLIERVRTQCRRLLAALGRPSELLDEALKEGQAPGAIADQIASAVLPDPVLRQQLLETLDVETRLQRLVGALDDLVRQITGRRDPDERAR
;
A
#
# COMPACT_ATOMS: atom_id res chain seq x y z
N MET A 1 0.79 -53.56 18.83
CA MET A 1 1.06 -53.38 20.28
C MET A 1 0.72 -51.94 20.64
N ILE A 2 -0.36 -51.77 21.41
CA ILE A 2 -0.84 -50.51 22.01
C ILE A 2 -0.30 -50.49 23.46
N PRO A 3 -0.18 -49.34 24.15
CA PRO A 3 -1.31 -48.91 24.97
C PRO A 3 -1.64 -47.41 24.88
N LYS A 4 -2.94 -47.15 25.10
CA LYS A 4 -3.61 -45.85 25.28
C LYS A 4 -3.71 -45.50 26.79
N PRO A 5 -4.15 -44.27 27.14
CA PRO A 5 -3.95 -43.66 28.46
C PRO A 5 -5.04 -44.01 29.49
N GLY A 6 -4.69 -43.88 30.78
CA GLY A 6 -5.59 -44.02 31.93
C GLY A 6 -6.09 -42.68 32.46
N SER A 7 -7.38 -42.65 32.81
CA SER A 7 -8.20 -41.56 33.32
C SER A 7 -8.52 -41.74 34.82
N ALA A 8 -9.09 -40.69 35.44
CA ALA A 8 -9.89 -40.61 36.68
C ALA A 8 -9.22 -39.77 37.79
N ALA A 9 -9.65 -38.53 38.04
CA ALA A 9 -10.84 -38.11 38.80
C ALA A 9 -10.72 -38.36 40.30
N THR A 10 -10.87 -37.31 41.13
CA THR A 10 -11.70 -37.29 42.36
C THR A 10 -11.80 -35.86 42.91
N ARG A 11 -12.92 -35.62 43.57
CA ARG A 11 -13.65 -34.39 43.87
C ARG A 11 -13.82 -34.30 45.38
N ALA A 12 -13.59 -33.14 46.01
CA ALA A 12 -14.19 -32.76 47.31
C ALA A 12 -13.96 -31.25 47.52
N ARG A 13 -14.95 -30.35 47.40
CA ARG A 13 -16.08 -30.01 48.28
C ARG A 13 -15.70 -29.29 49.59
N ARG A 14 -16.17 -28.03 49.64
CA ARG A 14 -16.83 -27.31 50.77
C ARG A 14 -15.88 -26.87 51.91
N SER A 15 -16.02 -25.72 52.56
CA SER A 15 -17.23 -24.94 52.90
C SER A 15 -16.87 -23.61 53.60
N ARG A 16 -17.71 -22.58 53.41
CA ARG A 16 -18.31 -21.65 54.42
C ARG A 16 -17.33 -20.75 55.23
N SER A 17 -17.62 -19.53 55.68
CA SER A 17 -18.85 -18.73 55.89
C SER A 17 -18.48 -17.37 56.53
N GLY A 18 -19.39 -16.38 56.47
CA GLY A 18 -19.58 -15.30 57.46
C GLY A 18 -18.80 -14.01 57.19
N ASP A 19 -19.34 -12.88 56.70
CA ASP A 19 -20.41 -11.94 57.18
C ASP A 19 -19.88 -10.89 58.20
N PRO A 20 -20.57 -9.76 58.55
CA PRO A 20 -20.42 -8.43 57.92
C PRO A 20 -20.24 -7.22 58.88
N GLY A 21 -20.01 -6.02 58.32
CA GLY A 21 -20.35 -4.69 58.89
C GLY A 21 -19.16 -3.81 59.38
N PRO A 22 -19.35 -2.49 59.67
CA PRO A 22 -20.58 -1.69 59.66
C PRO A 22 -20.51 -0.35 58.85
N ARG A 23 -21.68 0.29 58.74
CA ARG A 23 -21.97 1.60 58.13
C ARG A 23 -21.52 2.80 58.98
N ARG A 24 -21.15 3.92 58.34
CA ARG A 24 -21.22 5.30 58.89
C ARG A 24 -21.43 6.29 57.73
N ARG A 25 -22.65 6.79 57.55
CA ARG A 25 -23.18 8.13 57.94
C ARG A 25 -22.71 9.29 57.06
N LEU A 26 -23.67 9.78 56.26
CA LEU A 26 -23.74 11.09 55.65
C LEU A 26 -23.83 12.20 56.71
N PRO A 27 -23.44 13.43 56.36
CA PRO A 27 -24.19 14.61 56.75
C PRO A 27 -24.72 15.40 55.54
N SER A 28 -25.87 16.00 55.79
CA SER A 28 -26.73 16.79 54.92
C SER A 28 -26.36 18.28 54.86
N ALA A 29 -26.85 18.91 53.79
CA ALA A 29 -27.31 20.29 53.68
C ALA A 29 -26.26 21.41 53.59
N SER A 30 -26.27 22.14 52.46
CA SER A 30 -26.80 23.51 52.40
C SER A 30 -26.54 24.14 51.02
N SER A 31 -27.60 24.53 50.30
CA SER A 31 -27.52 25.59 49.28
C SER A 31 -27.37 26.95 49.97
N PRO A 32 -26.74 27.95 49.33
CA PRO A 32 -27.58 28.97 48.72
C PRO A 32 -27.02 29.65 47.44
N ARG A 33 -27.98 30.22 46.70
CA ARG A 33 -27.91 31.46 45.88
C ARG A 33 -27.25 31.42 44.49
N ARG A 34 -28.18 31.48 43.52
CA ARG A 34 -28.15 32.17 42.24
C ARG A 34 -27.09 33.28 42.12
N SER A 35 -26.29 33.19 41.07
CA SER A 35 -25.90 34.34 40.25
C SER A 35 -25.80 33.92 38.78
N SER A 36 -26.58 34.62 37.97
CA SER A 36 -26.70 34.49 36.54
C SER A 36 -25.54 35.18 35.84
N LEU A 37 -24.68 34.45 35.13
CA LEU A 37 -23.74 35.06 34.19
C LEU A 37 -23.59 34.19 32.93
N ALA A 38 -24.04 34.79 31.83
CA ALA A 38 -23.54 34.65 30.46
C ALA A 38 -23.41 33.23 29.87
N ARG A 39 -24.43 32.83 29.10
CA ARG A 39 -24.28 31.88 27.98
C ARG A 39 -23.44 32.54 26.88
N THR A 40 -22.12 32.48 27.00
CA THR A 40 -21.25 32.57 25.82
C THR A 40 -21.25 31.20 25.18
N ARG A 41 -21.88 31.10 24.00
CA ARG A 41 -21.76 29.93 23.11
C ARG A 41 -20.30 29.80 22.70
N GLY A 42 -19.51 29.12 23.54
CA GLY A 42 -18.21 28.60 23.18
C GLY A 42 -18.44 27.66 22.00
N ARG A 43 -17.98 28.07 20.82
CA ARG A 43 -17.87 27.20 19.65
C ARG A 43 -17.20 25.91 20.10
N ALA A 44 -17.97 24.84 20.14
CA ALA A 44 -17.43 23.50 20.26
C ALA A 44 -16.54 23.29 19.04
N SER A 45 -15.26 23.57 19.22
CA SER A 45 -14.21 23.07 18.35
C SER A 45 -14.33 21.56 18.44
N CYS A 46 -15.03 20.98 17.46
CA CYS A 46 -14.87 19.58 17.11
C CYS A 46 -13.40 19.42 16.75
N ARG A 47 -12.56 19.20 17.77
CA ARG A 47 -11.28 18.54 17.59
C ARG A 47 -11.65 17.17 17.03
N ARG A 48 -11.67 17.07 15.70
CA ARG A 48 -11.63 15.78 15.01
C ARG A 48 -10.48 15.04 15.68
N SER A 49 -10.83 14.03 16.46
CA SER A 49 -9.87 13.09 17.01
C SER A 49 -9.13 12.49 15.84
N HIS A 50 -7.98 13.07 15.49
CA HIS A 50 -6.98 12.42 14.67
C HIS A 50 -6.60 11.20 15.48
N ARG A 51 -7.19 10.05 15.14
CA ARG A 51 -6.71 8.76 15.61
C ARG A 51 -5.22 8.77 15.28
N ALA A 52 -4.38 8.81 16.31
CA ALA A 52 -2.93 8.84 16.12
C ALA A 52 -2.56 7.52 15.45
N VAL A 53 -2.42 7.55 14.12
CA VAL A 53 -1.96 6.41 13.36
C VAL A 53 -0.46 6.35 13.57
N THR A 54 0.02 5.30 14.22
CA THR A 54 1.45 5.09 14.42
C THR A 54 2.13 4.99 13.05
N PRO A 55 3.17 5.79 12.78
CA PRO A 55 3.87 5.74 11.50
C PRO A 55 4.57 4.39 11.34
N LEU A 56 4.54 3.87 10.12
CA LEU A 56 5.31 2.70 9.71
C LEU A 56 6.77 3.11 9.55
N ILE A 57 7.69 2.38 10.17
CA ILE A 57 9.13 2.56 9.96
C ILE A 57 9.56 1.58 8.87
N LEU A 58 9.87 2.09 7.68
CA LEU A 58 10.13 1.26 6.51
C LEU A 58 11.51 1.58 5.91
N PRO A 59 12.32 0.57 5.56
CA PRO A 59 13.43 0.77 4.64
C PRO A 59 12.88 1.13 3.26
N ILE A 60 13.50 2.10 2.60
CA ILE A 60 13.13 2.50 1.23
C ILE A 60 14.19 2.06 0.24
N PHE A 61 13.73 1.58 -0.90
CA PHE A 61 14.55 1.26 -2.06
C PHE A 61 14.18 2.21 -3.21
N PRO A 62 14.92 3.31 -3.37
CA PRO A 62 14.75 4.24 -4.46
C PRO A 62 15.19 3.63 -5.80
N LEU A 63 14.32 3.67 -6.81
CA LEU A 63 14.61 3.21 -8.17
C LEU A 63 14.18 4.26 -9.20
N PRO A 64 14.95 4.45 -10.30
CA PRO A 64 14.53 5.30 -11.40
C PRO A 64 13.36 4.66 -12.17
N ASP A 65 12.43 5.50 -12.63
CA ASP A 65 11.32 5.13 -13.52
C ASP A 65 10.43 3.95 -13.07
N LEU A 66 10.53 3.55 -11.81
CA LEU A 66 9.77 2.44 -11.25
C LEU A 66 8.65 2.96 -10.34
N THR A 67 7.45 2.44 -10.58
CA THR A 67 6.31 2.55 -9.68
C THR A 67 5.85 1.16 -9.28
N PHE A 68 5.78 0.92 -7.97
CA PHE A 68 5.35 -0.36 -7.41
C PHE A 68 3.92 -0.23 -6.86
N PHE A 69 2.99 -0.98 -7.44
CA PHE A 69 1.58 -0.93 -7.10
C PHE A 69 1.19 -2.06 -6.13
N PRO A 70 0.19 -1.85 -5.25
CA PRO A 70 -0.45 -2.94 -4.54
C PRO A 70 -0.97 -4.02 -5.49
N HIS A 71 -1.09 -5.26 -5.00
CA HIS A 71 -1.58 -6.41 -5.78
C HIS A 71 -0.72 -6.83 -6.98
N THR A 72 0.49 -6.29 -7.12
CA THR A 72 1.45 -6.66 -8.17
C THR A 72 2.61 -7.46 -7.61
N LEU A 73 3.23 -8.27 -8.46
CA LEU A 73 4.47 -8.96 -8.17
C LEU A 73 5.63 -8.28 -8.90
N LEU A 74 6.73 -8.04 -8.19
CA LEU A 74 7.92 -7.45 -8.77
C LEU A 74 9.17 -8.30 -8.44
N PRO A 75 9.73 -9.01 -9.42
CA PRO A 75 11.04 -9.65 -9.27
C PRO A 75 12.15 -8.60 -9.30
N LEU A 76 13.12 -8.69 -8.40
CA LEU A 76 14.30 -7.81 -8.36
C LEU A 76 15.59 -8.61 -8.17
N HIS A 77 16.64 -8.20 -8.89
CA HIS A 77 17.99 -8.64 -8.66
C HIS A 77 18.75 -7.60 -7.83
N ILE A 78 19.19 -7.99 -6.63
CA ILE A 78 19.79 -7.11 -5.63
C ILE A 78 21.29 -7.32 -5.62
N PHE A 79 22.02 -6.34 -6.17
CA PHE A 79 23.47 -6.41 -6.32
C PHE A 79 24.23 -5.32 -5.55
N GLU A 80 23.64 -4.14 -5.35
CA GLU A 80 24.29 -3.04 -4.62
C GLU A 80 24.45 -3.36 -3.12
N ALA A 81 25.59 -3.01 -2.53
CA ALA A 81 25.90 -3.31 -1.13
C ALA A 81 24.86 -2.78 -0.14
N ARG A 82 24.38 -1.54 -0.36
CA ARG A 82 23.33 -0.92 0.47
C ARG A 82 22.03 -1.71 0.51
N TYR A 83 21.60 -2.25 -0.63
CA TYR A 83 20.35 -3.00 -0.73
C TYR A 83 20.53 -4.47 -0.34
N ARG A 84 21.72 -5.04 -0.50
CA ARG A 84 22.06 -6.36 0.07
C ARG A 84 22.01 -6.34 1.60
N ALA A 85 22.52 -5.28 2.22
CA ALA A 85 22.38 -5.05 3.66
C ALA A 85 20.91 -4.92 4.06
N MET A 86 20.13 -4.09 3.34
CA MET A 86 18.69 -3.96 3.55
C MET A 86 17.97 -5.31 3.52
N VAL A 87 18.16 -6.11 2.48
CA VAL A 87 17.50 -7.43 2.35
C VAL A 87 17.88 -8.34 3.52
N THR A 88 19.16 -8.35 3.91
CA THR A 88 19.65 -9.14 5.05
C THR A 88 18.96 -8.73 6.35
N ASP A 89 18.69 -7.43 6.54
CA ASP A 89 18.07 -6.90 7.75
C ASP A 89 16.54 -7.09 7.79
N VAL A 90 15.85 -7.04 6.65
CA VAL A 90 14.37 -7.19 6.59
C VAL A 90 13.90 -8.64 6.60
N LEU A 91 14.68 -9.57 6.05
CA LEU A 91 14.33 -10.99 5.97
C LEU A 91 13.98 -11.64 7.33
N PRO A 92 14.73 -11.41 8.42
CA PRO A 92 14.40 -11.97 9.74
C PRO A 92 13.29 -11.20 10.47
N ARG A 93 12.82 -10.07 9.94
CA ARG A 93 11.77 -9.22 10.54
C ARG A 93 10.41 -9.49 9.88
N ASP A 94 9.72 -8.44 9.46
CA ASP A 94 8.42 -8.50 8.80
C ASP A 94 8.52 -8.59 7.26
N LYS A 95 9.75 -8.65 6.70
CA LYS A 95 10.03 -8.75 5.26
C LYS A 95 9.45 -7.60 4.44
N ARG A 96 9.12 -6.47 5.08
CA ARG A 96 8.50 -5.32 4.43
C ARG A 96 9.54 -4.29 4.02
N LEU A 97 9.35 -3.73 2.84
CA LEU A 97 10.12 -2.60 2.33
C LEU A 97 9.23 -1.73 1.43
N ALA A 98 9.65 -0.48 1.23
CA ALA A 98 8.98 0.45 0.34
C ALA A 98 9.82 0.69 -0.92
N LEU A 99 9.22 0.53 -2.09
CA LEU A 99 9.79 0.95 -3.36
C LEU A 99 9.29 2.35 -3.68
N VAL A 100 10.21 3.25 -4.01
CA VAL A 100 9.91 4.65 -4.27
C VAL A 100 10.61 5.13 -5.53
N GLY A 101 9.91 5.88 -6.37
CA GLY A 101 10.49 6.49 -7.55
C GLY A 101 11.46 7.62 -7.19
N LEU A 102 12.53 7.75 -7.97
CA LEU A 102 13.41 8.91 -7.95
C LEU A 102 12.78 10.09 -8.70
N LYS A 103 12.94 11.31 -8.18
CA LYS A 103 12.55 12.51 -8.91
C LYS A 103 13.54 12.78 -10.06
N PRO A 104 13.14 13.48 -11.14
CA PRO A 104 14.04 13.89 -12.21
C PRO A 104 15.27 14.65 -11.69
N GLY A 105 16.42 14.48 -12.34
CA GLY A 105 17.70 15.09 -11.93
C GLY A 105 18.41 14.34 -10.80
N TYR A 106 18.07 13.07 -10.58
CA TYR A 106 18.68 12.25 -9.52
C TYR A 106 20.11 11.84 -9.82
N GLU A 107 20.54 11.89 -11.09
CA GLU A 107 21.75 11.25 -11.61
C GLU A 107 22.99 11.71 -10.86
N GLN A 108 23.11 13.03 -10.64
CA GLN A 108 24.25 13.63 -9.92
C GLN A 108 24.31 13.25 -8.43
N SER A 109 23.18 12.83 -7.86
CA SER A 109 23.04 12.50 -6.44
C SER A 109 22.77 11.02 -6.16
N TYR A 110 22.80 10.16 -7.19
CA TYR A 110 22.40 8.74 -7.09
C TYR A 110 23.17 7.95 -6.02
N ALA A 111 24.48 8.23 -5.90
CA ALA A 111 25.35 7.62 -4.90
C ALA A 111 25.04 8.08 -3.45
N GLY A 112 24.43 9.26 -3.31
CA GLY A 112 24.06 9.84 -2.02
C GLY A 112 22.59 9.64 -1.69
N LYS A 113 21.87 10.76 -1.49
CA LYS A 113 20.46 10.78 -1.10
C LYS A 113 19.64 11.53 -2.16
N PRO A 114 19.40 10.93 -3.34
CA PRO A 114 18.62 11.60 -4.37
C PRO A 114 17.18 11.84 -3.90
N PRO A 115 16.55 12.95 -4.31
CA PRO A 115 15.16 13.22 -3.99
C PRO A 115 14.22 12.12 -4.50
N VAL A 116 13.24 11.75 -3.69
CA VAL A 116 12.25 10.71 -3.99
C VAL A 116 10.85 11.29 -4.07
N TYR A 117 9.94 10.60 -4.76
CA TYR A 117 8.52 10.92 -4.70
C TYR A 117 7.94 10.73 -3.28
N PRO A 118 6.91 11.48 -2.89
CA PRO A 118 6.36 11.44 -1.54
C PRO A 118 5.53 10.19 -1.25
N VAL A 119 5.08 9.46 -2.28
CA VAL A 119 4.29 8.24 -2.14
C VAL A 119 5.07 7.05 -2.70
N ALA A 120 5.16 6.00 -1.88
CA ALA A 120 5.84 4.77 -2.18
C ALA A 120 4.87 3.58 -2.19
N GLY A 121 5.21 2.55 -2.97
CA GLY A 121 4.58 1.24 -2.88
C GLY A 121 5.23 0.43 -1.77
N VAL A 122 4.44 -0.07 -0.83
CA VAL A 122 4.89 -0.96 0.23
C VAL A 122 4.63 -2.39 -0.19
N GLY A 123 5.60 -3.28 -0.01
CA GLY A 123 5.40 -4.69 -0.24
C GLY A 123 6.26 -5.57 0.64
N GLU A 124 6.01 -6.86 0.50
CA GLU A 124 6.60 -7.94 1.28
C GLU A 124 7.43 -8.84 0.37
N ILE A 125 8.60 -9.26 0.83
CA ILE A 125 9.40 -10.30 0.17
C ILE A 125 8.71 -11.66 0.37
N VAL A 126 8.10 -12.17 -0.69
CA VAL A 126 7.37 -13.45 -0.68
C VAL A 126 8.23 -14.64 -1.12
N LYS A 127 9.28 -14.39 -1.91
CA LYS A 127 10.31 -15.38 -2.27
C LYS A 127 11.67 -14.71 -2.32
N TRP A 128 12.72 -15.42 -1.96
CA TRP A 128 14.08 -14.94 -2.06
C TRP A 128 15.06 -16.10 -2.27
N GLU A 129 16.18 -15.79 -2.90
CA GLU A 129 17.30 -16.69 -3.12
C GLU A 129 18.59 -15.90 -2.93
N ARG A 130 19.49 -16.41 -2.09
CA ARG A 130 20.84 -15.87 -1.94
C ARG A 130 21.78 -16.56 -2.92
N LEU A 131 22.42 -15.77 -3.77
CA LEU A 131 23.37 -16.25 -4.77
C LEU A 131 24.77 -16.42 -4.18
N ALA A 132 25.63 -17.20 -4.85
CA ALA A 132 26.99 -17.53 -4.38
C ALA A 132 27.88 -16.29 -4.15
N ASN A 133 27.66 -15.21 -4.90
CA ASN A 133 28.37 -13.93 -4.76
C ASN A 133 27.76 -13.00 -3.67
N GLY A 134 26.79 -13.51 -2.90
CA GLY A 134 26.10 -12.77 -1.85
C GLY A 134 25.06 -11.76 -2.36
N ARG A 135 24.74 -11.76 -3.66
CA ARG A 135 23.58 -11.05 -4.23
C ARG A 135 22.29 -11.80 -3.91
N TYR A 136 21.15 -11.15 -4.12
CA TYR A 136 19.84 -11.77 -3.94
C TYR A 136 18.99 -11.67 -5.21
N ASN A 137 18.23 -12.72 -5.48
CA ASN A 137 17.00 -12.60 -6.26
C ASN A 137 15.85 -12.54 -5.25
N ILE A 138 14.96 -11.55 -5.37
CA ILE A 138 13.77 -11.44 -4.53
C ILE A 138 12.52 -11.29 -5.39
N LEU A 139 11.39 -11.76 -4.87
CA LEU A 139 10.07 -11.50 -5.41
C LEU A 139 9.28 -10.71 -4.37
N LEU A 140 8.88 -9.49 -4.73
CA LEU A 140 8.06 -8.62 -3.90
C LEU A 140 6.60 -8.75 -4.28
N ARG A 141 5.70 -8.73 -3.28
CA ARG A 141 4.25 -8.59 -3.46
C ARG A 141 3.79 -7.26 -2.88
N GLY A 142 3.14 -6.44 -3.69
CA GLY A 142 2.60 -5.15 -3.27
C GLY A 142 1.43 -5.32 -2.30
N ASP A 143 1.48 -4.62 -1.17
CA ASP A 143 0.47 -4.66 -0.09
C ASP A 143 -0.29 -3.33 -0.01
N ALA A 144 0.43 -2.20 0.04
CA ALA A 144 -0.19 -0.91 0.34
C ALA A 144 0.53 0.27 -0.32
N ARG A 145 -0.13 1.42 -0.29
CA ARG A 145 0.48 2.73 -0.57
C ARG A 145 0.89 3.35 0.75
N ALA A 146 2.01 4.06 0.77
CA ALA A 146 2.40 4.85 1.93
C ALA A 146 2.96 6.21 1.53
N ARG A 147 2.59 7.24 2.29
CA ARG A 147 3.18 8.58 2.17
C ARG A 147 4.37 8.67 3.11
N ILE A 148 5.53 9.02 2.57
CA ILE A 148 6.73 9.34 3.34
C ILE A 148 6.49 10.66 4.06
N GLU A 149 6.59 10.66 5.39
CA GLU A 149 6.45 11.85 6.21
C GLU A 149 7.81 12.49 6.51
N ARG A 150 8.81 11.65 6.76
CA ARG A 150 10.21 12.08 7.00
C ARG A 150 11.17 10.89 6.90
N GLU A 151 12.43 11.18 6.63
CA GLU A 151 13.51 10.21 6.85
C GLU A 151 13.80 10.04 8.33
N VAL A 152 14.21 8.83 8.71
CA VAL A 152 14.70 8.49 10.05
C VAL A 152 16.23 8.50 9.97
N PRO A 153 16.93 9.25 10.83
CA PRO A 153 18.38 9.14 10.95
C PRO A 153 18.76 7.72 11.40
N THR A 154 19.63 7.05 10.64
CA THR A 154 20.14 5.71 10.97
C THR A 154 21.58 5.56 10.48
N ASP A 155 22.34 4.68 11.11
CA ASP A 155 23.70 4.28 10.66
C ASP A 155 23.68 3.17 9.60
N THR A 156 22.50 2.81 9.08
CA THR A 156 22.39 1.78 8.03
C THR A 156 22.88 2.30 6.68
N LEU A 157 23.33 1.39 5.82
CA LEU A 157 23.78 1.74 4.45
C LEU A 157 22.63 2.19 3.54
N TYR A 158 21.38 2.04 3.97
CA TYR A 158 20.19 2.35 3.21
C TYR A 158 19.33 3.38 3.95
N ARG A 159 18.34 3.94 3.25
CA ARG A 159 17.46 4.96 3.82
C ARG A 159 16.29 4.31 4.53
N VAL A 160 15.91 4.87 5.68
CA VAL A 160 14.73 4.48 6.45
C VAL A 160 13.82 5.67 6.58
N VAL A 161 12.51 5.46 6.48
CA VAL A 161 11.50 6.52 6.58
C VAL A 161 10.46 6.19 7.63
N ALA A 162 9.88 7.23 8.23
CA ALA A 162 8.55 7.13 8.81
C ALA A 162 7.53 7.45 7.72
N ALA A 163 6.60 6.54 7.51
CA ALA A 163 5.58 6.65 6.49
C ALA A 163 4.19 6.34 7.05
N ARG A 164 3.18 7.00 6.50
CA ARG A 164 1.78 6.75 6.83
C ARG A 164 1.13 5.95 5.72
N ARG A 165 0.49 4.83 6.08
CA ARG A 165 -0.34 4.04 5.15
C ARG A 165 -1.42 4.93 4.55
N LEU A 166 -1.63 4.81 3.25
CA LEU A 166 -2.71 5.46 2.53
C LEU A 166 -3.74 4.40 2.15
N ASP A 167 -4.93 4.54 2.70
CA ASP A 167 -6.07 3.71 2.33
C ASP A 167 -6.76 4.30 1.11
N GLU A 168 -7.26 3.44 0.24
CA GLU A 168 -8.01 3.85 -0.94
C GLU A 168 -9.46 4.17 -0.60
N THR A 169 -10.06 5.07 -1.38
CA THR A 169 -11.48 5.38 -1.28
C THR A 169 -12.23 4.49 -2.27
N PRO A 170 -13.12 3.58 -1.80
CA PRO A 170 -13.88 2.71 -2.68
C PRO A 170 -14.85 3.54 -3.55
N PRO A 171 -15.23 3.03 -4.74
CA PRO A 171 -16.16 3.73 -5.61
C PRO A 171 -17.53 3.86 -4.92
N THR A 172 -18.19 5.01 -5.12
CA THR A 172 -19.54 5.26 -4.59
C THR A 172 -20.64 4.91 -5.57
N ARG A 173 -20.28 4.69 -6.84
CA ARG A 173 -21.16 4.36 -7.96
C ARG A 173 -20.74 3.05 -8.59
N ASP A 174 -21.58 2.53 -9.48
CA ASP A 174 -21.19 1.40 -10.32
C ASP A 174 -20.07 1.81 -11.28
N VAL A 175 -18.94 1.12 -11.19
CA VAL A 175 -17.76 1.30 -12.05
C VAL A 175 -17.60 0.18 -13.07
N GLY A 176 -18.57 -0.74 -13.18
CA GLY A 176 -18.63 -1.79 -14.20
C GLY A 176 -18.36 -1.28 -15.62
N PRO A 177 -19.00 -0.17 -16.07
CA PRO A 177 -18.73 0.41 -17.39
C PRO A 177 -17.27 0.85 -17.59
N LEU A 178 -16.59 1.35 -16.54
CA LEU A 178 -15.17 1.71 -16.61
C LEU A 178 -14.29 0.47 -16.72
N ILE A 179 -14.61 -0.59 -15.99
CA ILE A 179 -13.88 -1.86 -16.05
C ILE A 179 -14.02 -2.49 -17.45
N GLU A 180 -15.22 -2.52 -18.02
CA GLU A 180 -15.43 -3.02 -19.39
C GLU A 180 -14.68 -2.18 -20.42
N ARG A 181 -14.60 -0.86 -20.20
CA ARG A 181 -13.78 0.02 -21.04
C ARG A 181 -12.29 -0.32 -20.92
N VAL A 182 -11.76 -0.55 -19.72
CA VAL A 182 -10.38 -1.01 -19.50
C VAL A 182 -10.12 -2.32 -20.25
N ARG A 183 -10.99 -3.34 -20.09
CA ARG A 183 -10.89 -4.62 -20.80
C ARG A 183 -10.84 -4.42 -22.31
N THR A 184 -11.75 -3.62 -22.83
CA THR A 184 -11.85 -3.34 -24.27
C THR A 184 -10.56 -2.69 -24.79
N GLN A 185 -10.02 -1.69 -24.10
CA GLN A 185 -8.78 -1.06 -24.55
C GLN A 185 -7.55 -1.93 -24.40
N CYS A 186 -7.46 -2.75 -23.34
CA CYS A 186 -6.40 -3.74 -23.21
C CYS A 186 -6.41 -4.74 -24.38
N ARG A 187 -7.58 -5.27 -24.77
CA ARG A 187 -7.70 -6.15 -25.94
C ARG A 187 -7.26 -5.46 -27.24
N ARG A 188 -7.72 -4.22 -27.46
CA ARG A 188 -7.32 -3.43 -28.65
C ARG A 188 -5.82 -3.17 -28.69
N LEU A 189 -5.23 -2.84 -27.54
CA LEU A 189 -3.81 -2.61 -27.40
C LEU A 189 -2.99 -3.87 -27.71
N LEU A 190 -3.35 -5.01 -27.10
CA LEU A 190 -2.67 -6.28 -27.34
C LEU A 190 -2.78 -6.70 -28.80
N ALA A 191 -3.96 -6.56 -29.40
CA ALA A 191 -4.17 -6.81 -30.83
C ALA A 191 -3.29 -5.90 -31.70
N ALA A 192 -3.22 -4.60 -31.39
CA ALA A 192 -2.36 -3.67 -32.12
C ALA A 192 -0.86 -4.04 -31.98
N LEU A 193 -0.44 -4.58 -30.84
CA LEU A 193 0.92 -5.07 -30.60
C LEU A 193 1.19 -6.48 -31.14
N GLY A 194 0.19 -7.17 -31.70
CA GLY A 194 0.31 -8.58 -32.13
C GLY A 194 0.58 -9.53 -30.97
N ARG A 195 0.06 -9.23 -29.78
CA ARG A 195 0.22 -10.01 -28.56
C ARG A 195 -1.06 -10.78 -28.21
N PRO A 196 -0.93 -11.98 -27.61
CA PRO A 196 -2.08 -12.76 -27.15
C PRO A 196 -2.92 -11.99 -26.13
N SER A 197 -4.24 -12.11 -26.21
CA SER A 197 -5.18 -11.50 -25.26
C SER A 197 -5.01 -12.00 -23.84
N GLU A 198 -4.54 -13.24 -23.70
CA GLU A 198 -4.50 -13.99 -22.45
C GLU A 198 -3.43 -13.44 -21.48
N LEU A 199 -2.50 -12.60 -21.97
CA LEU A 199 -1.43 -12.02 -21.16
C LEU A 199 -1.95 -11.18 -19.98
N LEU A 200 -3.17 -10.67 -20.07
CA LEU A 200 -3.79 -9.83 -19.05
C LEU A 200 -4.97 -10.51 -18.34
N ASP A 201 -5.23 -11.79 -18.58
CA ASP A 201 -6.39 -12.49 -18.00
C ASP A 201 -6.36 -12.50 -16.48
N GLU A 202 -5.20 -12.76 -15.88
CA GLU A 202 -5.04 -12.72 -14.41
C GLU A 202 -5.22 -11.31 -13.84
N ALA A 203 -4.85 -10.27 -14.60
CA ALA A 203 -5.03 -8.87 -14.18
C ALA A 203 -6.47 -8.34 -14.38
N LEU A 204 -7.24 -9.03 -15.22
CA LEU A 204 -8.62 -8.72 -15.58
C LEU A 204 -9.58 -9.81 -15.09
N LYS A 205 -9.21 -10.61 -14.10
CA LYS A 205 -10.03 -11.72 -13.65
C LYS A 205 -11.35 -11.21 -13.05
N GLU A 206 -12.44 -11.90 -13.34
CA GLU A 206 -13.73 -11.57 -12.76
C GLU A 206 -13.70 -11.68 -11.22
N GLY A 207 -14.48 -10.82 -10.55
CA GLY A 207 -14.54 -10.78 -9.08
C GLY A 207 -13.38 -10.05 -8.39
N GLN A 208 -12.39 -9.53 -9.13
CA GLN A 208 -11.36 -8.68 -8.55
C GLN A 208 -11.91 -7.31 -8.14
N ALA A 209 -11.34 -6.73 -7.07
CA ALA A 209 -11.67 -5.38 -6.66
C ALA A 209 -11.28 -4.37 -7.76
N PRO A 210 -12.09 -3.34 -8.04
CA PRO A 210 -11.81 -2.37 -9.10
C PRO A 210 -10.45 -1.65 -8.92
N GLY A 211 -10.06 -1.38 -7.68
CA GLY A 211 -8.76 -0.80 -7.35
C GLY A 211 -7.58 -1.72 -7.72
N ALA A 212 -7.73 -3.03 -7.56
CA ALA A 212 -6.72 -4.02 -7.91
C ALA A 212 -6.57 -4.15 -9.44
N ILE A 213 -7.67 -4.12 -10.19
CA ILE A 213 -7.64 -4.08 -11.66
C ILE A 213 -6.87 -2.85 -12.13
N ALA A 214 -7.18 -1.68 -11.57
CA ALA A 214 -6.48 -0.45 -11.95
C ALA A 214 -4.96 -0.55 -11.70
N ASP A 215 -4.57 -1.10 -10.57
CA ASP A 215 -3.17 -1.23 -10.14
C ASP A 215 -2.39 -2.23 -11.00
N GLN A 216 -2.99 -3.39 -11.28
CA GLN A 216 -2.36 -4.44 -12.09
C GLN A 216 -2.21 -4.02 -13.55
N ILE A 217 -3.24 -3.40 -14.13
CA ILE A 217 -3.19 -2.91 -15.52
C ILE A 217 -2.24 -1.73 -15.65
N ALA A 218 -2.27 -0.76 -14.74
CA ALA A 218 -1.30 0.34 -14.75
C ALA A 218 0.14 -0.18 -14.70
N SER A 219 0.40 -1.19 -13.86
CA SER A 219 1.73 -1.78 -13.75
C SER A 219 2.16 -2.56 -14.99
N ALA A 220 1.25 -3.28 -15.63
CA ALA A 220 1.56 -4.16 -16.77
C ALA A 220 1.64 -3.41 -18.11
N VAL A 221 0.84 -2.35 -18.27
CA VAL A 221 0.56 -1.78 -19.60
C VAL A 221 1.16 -0.38 -19.80
N LEU A 222 1.21 0.45 -18.76
CA LEU A 222 1.60 1.85 -18.93
C LEU A 222 3.13 2.00 -18.90
N PRO A 223 3.74 2.59 -19.95
CA PRO A 223 5.18 2.79 -20.02
C PRO A 223 5.65 4.09 -19.32
N ASP A 224 4.78 5.08 -19.19
CA ASP A 224 5.14 6.40 -18.64
C ASP A 224 5.25 6.34 -17.09
N PRO A 225 6.46 6.52 -16.52
CA PRO A 225 6.67 6.48 -15.07
C PRO A 225 5.98 7.62 -14.33
N VAL A 226 5.84 8.80 -14.95
CA VAL A 226 5.18 9.96 -14.34
C VAL A 226 3.69 9.67 -14.18
N LEU A 227 3.07 9.14 -15.22
CA LEU A 227 1.67 8.75 -15.19
C LEU A 227 1.42 7.60 -14.19
N ARG A 228 2.30 6.60 -14.14
CA ARG A 228 2.21 5.52 -13.13
C ARG A 228 2.28 6.10 -11.72
N GLN A 229 3.19 7.03 -11.44
CA GLN A 229 3.28 7.69 -10.14
C GLN A 229 1.99 8.45 -9.82
N GLN A 230 1.40 9.17 -10.77
CA GLN A 230 0.11 9.85 -10.57
C GLN A 230 -1.02 8.87 -10.24
N LEU A 231 -1.05 7.70 -10.88
CA LEU A 231 -2.03 6.65 -10.58
C LEU A 231 -1.78 6.02 -9.20
N LEU A 232 -0.53 5.82 -8.80
CA LEU A 232 -0.18 5.36 -7.45
C LEU A 232 -0.67 6.35 -6.38
N GLU A 233 -0.57 7.65 -6.66
CA GLU A 233 -0.99 8.73 -5.78
C GLU A 233 -2.52 9.00 -5.77
N THR A 234 -3.25 8.48 -6.76
CA THR A 234 -4.71 8.65 -6.86
C THR A 234 -5.43 7.63 -5.97
N LEU A 235 -5.82 8.03 -4.77
CA LEU A 235 -6.45 7.14 -3.78
C LEU A 235 -7.92 6.81 -4.08
N ASP A 236 -8.63 7.69 -4.79
CA ASP A 236 -10.00 7.46 -5.21
C ASP A 236 -10.04 6.48 -6.39
N VAL A 237 -10.70 5.34 -6.20
CA VAL A 237 -10.68 4.23 -7.17
C VAL A 237 -11.42 4.58 -8.47
N GLU A 238 -12.55 5.28 -8.39
CA GLU A 238 -13.31 5.72 -9.58
C GLU A 238 -12.48 6.68 -10.43
N THR A 239 -11.87 7.69 -9.79
CA THR A 239 -10.95 8.64 -10.44
C THR A 239 -9.73 7.93 -11.03
N ARG A 240 -9.16 6.95 -10.32
CA ARG A 240 -8.01 6.18 -10.78
C ARG A 240 -8.36 5.37 -12.04
N LEU A 241 -9.53 4.74 -12.08
CA LEU A 241 -10.03 4.01 -13.25
C LEU A 241 -10.28 4.95 -14.44
N GLN A 242 -10.89 6.11 -14.23
CA GLN A 242 -11.11 7.11 -15.30
C GLN A 242 -9.79 7.57 -15.92
N ARG A 243 -8.78 7.86 -15.08
CA ARG A 243 -7.43 8.21 -15.55
C ARG A 243 -6.77 7.08 -16.32
N LEU A 244 -6.90 5.84 -15.83
CA LEU A 244 -6.38 4.66 -16.52
C LEU A 244 -7.05 4.47 -17.89
N VAL A 245 -8.36 4.64 -17.99
CA VAL A 245 -9.09 4.58 -19.28
C VAL A 245 -8.55 5.62 -20.25
N GLY A 246 -8.40 6.88 -19.82
CA GLY A 246 -7.84 7.94 -20.65
C GLY A 246 -6.43 7.60 -21.15
N ALA A 247 -5.57 7.11 -20.24
CA ALA A 247 -4.22 6.67 -20.57
C ALA A 247 -4.18 5.53 -21.60
N LEU A 248 -5.07 4.54 -21.46
CA LEU A 248 -5.18 3.44 -22.41
C LEU A 248 -5.70 3.93 -23.77
N ASP A 249 -6.69 4.83 -23.78
CA ASP A 249 -7.22 5.44 -25.00
C ASP A 249 -6.14 6.25 -25.75
N ASP A 250 -5.27 6.97 -25.03
CA ASP A 250 -4.10 7.67 -25.60
C ASP A 250 -3.07 6.68 -26.15
N LEU A 251 -2.72 5.65 -25.38
CA LEU A 251 -1.72 4.66 -25.77
C LEU A 251 -2.13 3.85 -27.00
N VAL A 252 -3.40 3.42 -27.06
CA VAL A 252 -3.95 2.75 -28.25
C VAL A 252 -3.86 3.66 -29.46
N ARG A 253 -4.26 4.94 -29.35
CA ARG A 253 -4.17 5.91 -30.45
C ARG A 253 -2.74 6.11 -30.94
N GLN A 254 -1.76 6.20 -30.03
CA GLN A 254 -0.36 6.34 -30.40
C GLN A 254 0.17 5.12 -31.15
N ILE A 255 -0.18 3.91 -30.72
CA ILE A 255 0.32 2.68 -31.35
C ILE A 255 -0.35 2.45 -32.70
N THR A 256 -1.66 2.67 -32.81
CA THR A 256 -2.36 2.53 -34.10
C THR A 256 -1.97 3.64 -35.07
N GLY A 257 -1.84 4.89 -34.61
CA GLY A 257 -1.45 6.02 -35.45
C GLY A 257 0.00 5.95 -35.94
N ARG A 258 0.92 5.29 -35.21
CA ARG A 258 2.28 5.01 -35.69
C ARG A 258 2.33 3.94 -36.80
N ARG A 259 1.24 3.20 -37.04
CA ARG A 259 1.15 2.15 -38.05
C ARG A 259 0.68 2.65 -39.42
N ASP A 260 0.11 3.87 -39.49
CA ASP A 260 -0.38 4.54 -40.72
C ASP A 260 0.63 5.45 -41.52
N PRO A 261 1.97 5.29 -41.50
CA PRO A 261 2.83 6.03 -42.45
C PRO A 261 2.79 5.50 -43.89
N ASP A 262 2.46 4.22 -44.12
CA ASP A 262 2.66 3.53 -45.41
C ASP A 262 1.48 3.60 -46.39
N GLU A 263 0.32 4.15 -46.00
CA GLU A 263 -0.83 4.33 -46.91
C GLU A 263 -0.84 5.68 -47.65
N ARG A 264 0.11 6.58 -47.38
CA ARG A 264 0.18 7.90 -48.06
C ARG A 264 1.09 7.93 -49.30
N ALA A 265 1.62 6.78 -49.73
CA ALA A 265 2.55 6.68 -50.85
C ALA A 265 2.05 5.78 -52.01
N ARG A 266 0.73 5.63 -52.18
CA ARG A 266 0.15 4.96 -53.35
C ARG A 266 -0.90 5.84 -54.03
#